data_AF-A0A5P2CIX4-F1
#
_entry.id   AF-A0A5P2CIX4-F1
#
_cell.length_a   1.000
_cell.length_b   1.000
_cell.length_c   1.000
_cell.angle_alpha   90.00
_cell.angle_beta   90.00
_cell.angle_gamma   90.00
#
_symmetry.space_group_name_H-M   'P 1'
#
loop_
_entity.id
_entity.type
_entity.pdbx_description
1 polymer ?
#
loop_
_entity_poly.entity_id
_entity_poly.type
_entity_poly.pdbx_seq_one_letter_code
_entity_poly.pdbx_strand_id
1 'polypeptide(L)'
;MPPTNPEPTRPSPSAQPEEPAREGLFHDPRLTPVLSFVRCRGLPRAAVVALLVALAATAFAGRSVAVPEFRYLVDFSVPVAEIVPLAHAVILATTLFSPMADLEQTSAQPMTRHRTLYLVVLLALALGLTALPLVAGATNEVFVSAARNVIGYLGLAMLSARLFGSGLAWLLPLAMFGPTLLLGVGSDNTPEPWAWSLHPSTHTPAMITAVLLWVVGALASATAGPRQSERAEQN
;
A
#
# COMPACT_ATOMS: atom_id res chain seq x y z
N MET A 1 46.85 48.40 -46.46
CA MET A 1 45.53 48.98 -46.11
C MET A 1 44.52 47.84 -46.14
N PRO A 2 44.24 47.17 -45.02
CA PRO A 2 43.32 46.03 -44.97
C PRO A 2 41.86 46.51 -44.83
N PRO A 3 40.88 45.82 -45.46
CA PRO A 3 39.47 46.18 -45.32
C PRO A 3 38.90 45.75 -43.97
N THR A 4 38.19 46.67 -43.31
CA THR A 4 37.42 46.47 -42.08
C THR A 4 36.15 45.68 -42.36
N ASN A 5 36.00 44.51 -41.72
CA ASN A 5 34.75 43.75 -41.74
C ASN A 5 33.67 44.44 -40.88
N PRO A 6 32.41 44.47 -41.33
CA PRO A 6 31.30 45.00 -40.53
C PRO A 6 30.90 44.05 -39.39
N GLU A 7 30.59 44.64 -38.25
CA GLU A 7 30.19 43.99 -37.00
C GLU A 7 28.79 43.35 -37.13
N PRO A 8 28.58 42.10 -36.66
CA PRO A 8 27.28 41.45 -36.73
C PRO A 8 26.29 42.08 -35.72
N THR A 9 25.17 42.54 -36.24
CA THR A 9 24.00 43.03 -35.50
C THR A 9 23.46 41.97 -34.54
N ARG A 10 23.41 42.30 -33.24
CA ARG A 10 22.74 41.46 -32.23
C ARG A 10 21.22 41.46 -32.47
N PRO A 11 20.54 40.31 -32.43
CA PRO A 11 19.09 40.27 -32.47
C PRO A 11 18.47 40.85 -31.19
N SER A 12 17.43 41.67 -31.35
CA SER A 12 16.64 42.27 -30.27
C SER A 12 15.89 41.22 -29.44
N PRO A 13 15.78 41.41 -28.11
CA PRO A 13 15.05 40.51 -27.23
C PRO A 13 13.56 40.87 -27.28
N SER A 14 12.81 40.28 -28.21
CA SER A 14 11.36 40.37 -28.20
C SER A 14 10.74 38.99 -28.41
N ALA A 15 9.84 38.66 -27.47
CA ALA A 15 8.94 37.51 -27.40
C ALA A 15 9.57 36.19 -26.90
N GLN A 16 9.75 36.08 -25.59
CA GLN A 16 9.57 34.77 -24.94
C GLN A 16 8.07 34.45 -24.90
N PRO A 17 7.62 33.30 -25.42
CA PRO A 17 6.23 32.88 -25.30
C PRO A 17 5.87 32.69 -23.83
N GLU A 18 4.77 33.30 -23.40
CA GLU A 18 4.17 33.03 -22.10
C GLU A 18 3.79 31.54 -22.01
N GLU A 19 4.58 30.79 -21.25
CA GLU A 19 4.33 29.40 -20.91
C GLU A 19 3.13 29.35 -19.95
N PRO A 20 2.01 28.71 -20.33
CA PRO A 20 0.77 28.82 -19.59
C PRO A 20 0.85 28.04 -18.27
N ALA A 21 0.85 28.79 -17.16
CA ALA A 21 0.31 28.50 -15.84
C ALA A 21 -0.30 27.10 -15.62
N ARG A 22 0.53 26.04 -15.62
CA ARG A 22 0.18 24.68 -15.15
C ARG A 22 0.81 24.35 -13.80
N GLU A 23 1.36 25.36 -13.11
CA GLU A 23 2.24 25.21 -11.96
C GLU A 23 1.61 25.66 -10.63
N GLY A 24 0.28 25.67 -10.55
CA GLY A 24 -0.43 26.26 -9.40
C GLY A 24 -0.75 25.32 -8.23
N LEU A 25 -0.66 23.99 -8.38
CA LEU A 25 -1.16 23.04 -7.35
C LEU A 25 -0.10 22.09 -6.76
N PHE A 26 1.13 22.08 -7.29
CA PHE A 26 2.19 21.13 -6.88
C PHE A 26 3.41 21.79 -6.21
N HIS A 27 3.39 23.10 -6.00
CA HIS A 27 4.51 23.86 -5.42
C HIS A 27 4.27 24.24 -3.95
N ASP A 28 3.78 23.30 -3.16
CA ASP A 28 3.94 23.43 -1.71
C ASP A 28 5.32 22.85 -1.33
N PRO A 29 6.30 23.68 -0.91
CA PRO A 29 7.67 23.23 -0.63
C PRO A 29 7.75 22.14 0.44
N ARG A 30 6.68 21.95 1.22
CA ARG A 30 6.56 20.89 2.23
C ARG A 30 6.13 19.54 1.67
N LEU A 31 5.44 19.52 0.52
CA LEU A 31 4.90 18.29 -0.10
C LEU A 31 5.85 17.70 -1.13
N THR A 32 6.67 18.52 -1.78
CA THR A 32 7.70 18.09 -2.74
C THR A 32 8.61 16.96 -2.23
N PRO A 33 9.17 17.02 -0.99
CA PRO A 33 10.01 15.93 -0.49
C PRO A 33 9.23 14.63 -0.26
N VAL A 34 7.98 14.72 0.21
CA VAL A 34 7.11 13.55 0.46
C VAL A 34 6.70 12.90 -0.86
N LEU A 35 6.31 13.69 -1.85
CA LEU A 35 5.94 13.20 -3.17
C LEU A 35 7.13 12.54 -3.89
N SER A 36 8.33 13.13 -3.75
CA SER A 36 9.55 12.54 -4.29
C SER A 36 9.87 11.21 -3.60
N PHE A 37 9.77 11.17 -2.26
CA PHE A 37 9.96 9.96 -1.47
C PHE A 37 8.99 8.84 -1.89
N VAL A 38 7.71 9.18 -2.06
CA VAL A 38 6.67 8.25 -2.51
C VAL A 38 6.94 7.72 -3.93
N ARG A 39 7.37 8.57 -4.86
CA ARG A 39 7.69 8.16 -6.23
C ARG A 39 8.91 7.26 -6.30
N CYS A 40 9.97 7.57 -5.55
CA CYS A 40 11.19 6.75 -5.50
C CYS A 40 10.92 5.33 -4.98
N ARG A 41 9.92 5.17 -4.10
CA ARG A 41 9.51 3.87 -3.55
C ARG A 41 8.68 2.99 -4.51
N GLY A 42 8.42 3.45 -5.74
CA GLY A 42 7.62 2.70 -6.71
C GLY A 42 6.13 2.65 -6.41
N LEU A 43 5.64 3.44 -5.44
CA LEU A 43 4.21 3.52 -5.09
C LEU A 43 3.28 3.75 -6.28
N PRO A 44 3.56 4.62 -7.28
CA PRO A 44 2.63 4.79 -8.39
C PRO A 44 2.40 3.50 -9.18
N ARG A 45 3.42 2.64 -9.34
CA ARG A 45 3.25 1.36 -10.03
C ARG A 45 2.42 0.39 -9.18
N ALA A 46 2.74 0.26 -7.89
CA ALA A 46 1.98 -0.58 -6.98
C ALA A 46 0.52 -0.10 -6.83
N ALA A 47 0.29 1.21 -6.82
CA ALA A 47 -1.03 1.82 -6.77
C ALA A 47 -1.83 1.52 -8.03
N VAL A 48 -1.23 1.52 -9.22
CA VAL A 48 -1.91 1.11 -10.46
C VAL A 48 -2.31 -0.36 -10.41
N VAL A 49 -1.41 -1.25 -9.97
CA VAL A 49 -1.73 -2.68 -9.85
C VAL A 49 -2.83 -2.91 -8.81
N ALA A 50 -2.74 -2.26 -7.65
CA ALA A 50 -3.75 -2.33 -6.60
C ALA A 50 -5.10 -1.74 -7.08
N LEU A 51 -5.07 -0.65 -7.87
CA LEU A 51 -6.26 -0.09 -8.51
C LEU A 51 -6.90 -1.08 -9.49
N LEU A 52 -6.12 -1.80 -10.29
CA LEU A 52 -6.67 -2.85 -11.17
C LEU A 52 -7.37 -3.95 -10.36
N VAL A 53 -6.80 -4.36 -9.23
CA VAL A 53 -7.44 -5.31 -8.30
C VAL A 53 -8.73 -4.73 -7.73
N ALA A 54 -8.73 -3.47 -7.30
CA ALA A 54 -9.91 -2.78 -6.79
C ALA A 54 -11.00 -2.67 -7.86
N LEU A 55 -10.65 -2.29 -9.10
CA LEU A 55 -11.59 -2.20 -10.22
C LEU A 55 -12.17 -3.57 -10.58
N ALA A 56 -11.36 -4.63 -10.57
CA ALA A 56 -11.86 -5.99 -10.74
C ALA A 56 -12.86 -6.34 -9.62
N ALA A 57 -12.51 -6.09 -8.36
CA ALA A 57 -13.41 -6.32 -7.23
C ALA A 57 -14.74 -5.53 -7.38
N THR A 58 -14.67 -4.27 -7.78
CA THR A 58 -15.84 -3.42 -8.06
C THR A 58 -16.70 -3.98 -9.19
N ALA A 59 -16.09 -4.50 -10.27
CA ALA A 59 -16.82 -5.09 -11.39
C ALA A 59 -17.56 -6.39 -10.99
N PHE A 60 -17.05 -7.11 -9.99
CA PHE A 60 -17.66 -8.33 -9.46
C PHE A 60 -18.56 -8.11 -8.24
N ALA A 61 -18.51 -6.94 -7.58
CA ALA A 61 -19.28 -6.64 -6.36
C ALA A 61 -20.80 -6.81 -6.52
N GLY A 62 -21.33 -6.66 -7.74
CA GLY A 62 -22.74 -6.85 -8.07
C GLY A 62 -23.06 -8.15 -8.83
N ARG A 63 -22.11 -9.09 -8.97
CA ARG A 63 -22.30 -10.33 -9.72
C ARG A 63 -22.03 -11.55 -8.84
N SER A 64 -23.01 -12.46 -8.75
CA SER A 64 -22.83 -13.77 -8.12
C SER A 64 -21.96 -14.65 -9.02
N VAL A 65 -20.65 -14.72 -8.75
CA VAL A 65 -19.77 -15.70 -9.41
C VAL A 65 -19.77 -16.96 -8.55
N ALA A 66 -20.15 -18.10 -9.14
CA ALA A 66 -20.07 -19.39 -8.49
C ALA A 66 -18.61 -19.76 -8.24
N VAL A 67 -18.12 -19.44 -7.05
CA VAL A 67 -16.82 -19.94 -6.55
C VAL A 67 -17.07 -21.36 -6.03
N PRO A 68 -16.15 -22.33 -6.25
CA PRO A 68 -16.26 -23.63 -5.60
C PRO A 68 -16.47 -23.43 -4.10
N GLU A 69 -17.42 -24.16 -3.49
CA GLU A 69 -17.69 -24.08 -2.06
C GLU A 69 -16.42 -24.42 -1.28
N PHE A 70 -15.68 -23.38 -0.87
CA PHE A 70 -14.62 -23.53 0.11
C PHE A 70 -15.32 -23.64 1.46
N ARG A 71 -15.61 -24.88 1.85
CA ARG A 71 -16.01 -25.34 3.19
C ARG A 71 -16.70 -24.26 4.04
N TYR A 72 -18.02 -24.14 3.86
CA TYR A 72 -18.94 -23.27 4.63
C TYR A 72 -18.83 -21.75 4.43
N LEU A 73 -18.04 -21.23 3.47
CA LEU A 73 -18.18 -19.84 3.02
C LEU A 73 -19.44 -19.70 2.13
N VAL A 74 -20.60 -19.53 2.77
CA VAL A 74 -21.91 -19.48 2.09
C VAL A 74 -22.16 -18.15 1.36
N ASP A 75 -21.38 -17.11 1.66
CA ASP A 75 -21.55 -15.78 1.07
C ASP A 75 -20.35 -15.33 0.23
N PHE A 76 -20.62 -14.94 -1.02
CA PHE A 76 -19.68 -14.33 -1.97
C PHE A 76 -18.95 -13.09 -1.40
N SER A 77 -19.57 -12.45 -0.39
CA SER A 77 -19.00 -11.34 0.38
C SER A 77 -17.72 -11.71 1.13
N VAL A 78 -17.62 -12.93 1.67
CA VAL A 78 -16.50 -13.35 2.53
C VAL A 78 -15.20 -13.53 1.72
N PRO A 79 -15.18 -14.21 0.54
CA PRO A 79 -13.99 -14.29 -0.29
C PRO A 79 -13.47 -12.93 -0.75
N VAL A 80 -14.36 -12.00 -1.12
CA VAL A 80 -13.96 -10.66 -1.60
C VAL A 80 -13.40 -9.81 -0.45
N ALA A 81 -14.05 -9.83 0.72
CA ALA A 81 -13.58 -9.14 1.91
C ALA A 81 -12.26 -9.70 2.48
N GLU A 82 -11.83 -10.86 2.02
CA GLU A 82 -10.58 -11.49 2.45
C GLU A 82 -9.46 -11.34 1.40
N ILE A 83 -9.72 -11.73 0.16
CA ILE A 83 -8.72 -11.77 -0.92
C ILE A 83 -8.30 -10.36 -1.35
N VAL A 84 -9.26 -9.44 -1.48
CA VAL A 84 -8.96 -8.10 -1.97
C VAL A 84 -8.06 -7.35 -0.98
N PRO A 85 -8.37 -7.28 0.32
CA PRO A 85 -7.46 -6.73 1.32
C PRO A 85 -6.08 -7.37 1.37
N LEU A 86 -6.00 -8.70 1.27
CA LEU A 86 -4.73 -9.41 1.24
C LEU A 86 -3.89 -8.97 0.04
N ALA A 87 -4.49 -8.93 -1.15
CA ALA A 87 -3.82 -8.50 -2.37
C ALA A 87 -3.30 -7.06 -2.24
N HIS A 88 -4.11 -6.14 -1.72
CA HIS A 88 -3.69 -4.76 -1.45
C HIS A 88 -2.51 -4.72 -0.49
N ALA A 89 -2.58 -5.43 0.64
CA ALA A 89 -1.50 -5.48 1.62
C ALA A 89 -0.19 -6.00 1.01
N VAL A 90 -0.25 -7.10 0.25
CA VAL A 90 0.94 -7.71 -0.38
C VAL A 90 1.53 -6.79 -1.46
N ILE A 91 0.70 -6.26 -2.36
CA ILE A 91 1.15 -5.36 -3.43
C ILE A 91 1.78 -4.10 -2.84
N LEU A 92 1.11 -3.45 -1.89
CA LEU A 92 1.59 -2.23 -1.27
C LEU A 92 2.80 -2.47 -0.36
N ALA A 93 2.94 -3.66 0.22
CA ALA A 93 4.12 -4.00 1.00
C ALA A 93 5.40 -4.09 0.16
N THR A 94 5.31 -4.34 -1.15
CA THR A 94 6.48 -4.31 -2.05
C THR A 94 7.19 -2.95 -2.07
N THR A 95 6.45 -1.87 -1.77
CA THR A 95 6.97 -0.51 -1.77
C THR A 95 7.59 -0.12 -0.43
N LEU A 96 7.55 -1.01 0.57
CA LEU A 96 8.31 -0.85 1.82
C LEU A 96 9.81 -0.99 1.57
N PHE A 97 10.22 -1.65 0.48
CA PHE A 97 11.63 -1.71 0.08
C PHE A 97 12.14 -0.32 -0.29
N SER A 98 13.34 0.03 0.20
CA SER A 98 14.05 1.22 -0.26
C SER A 98 15.25 0.83 -1.10
N PRO A 99 15.27 1.13 -2.42
CA PRO A 99 16.46 0.94 -3.23
C PRO A 99 17.63 1.86 -2.83
N MET A 100 17.38 2.88 -2.00
CA MET A 100 18.39 3.82 -1.47
C MET A 100 18.56 3.68 0.04
N ALA A 101 18.34 2.47 0.57
CA ALA A 101 18.40 2.16 2.00
C ALA A 101 19.70 2.65 2.68
N ASP A 102 20.85 2.52 2.00
CA ASP A 102 22.14 2.97 2.53
C ASP A 102 22.24 4.50 2.62
N LEU A 103 21.74 5.22 1.62
CA LEU A 103 21.70 6.69 1.61
C LEU A 103 20.72 7.23 2.66
N GLU A 104 19.58 6.56 2.85
CA GLU A 104 18.63 6.90 3.91
C GLU A 104 19.27 6.75 5.30
N GLN A 105 20.09 5.71 5.50
CA GLN A 105 20.73 5.45 6.79
C GLN A 105 21.83 6.46 7.13
N THR A 106 22.56 6.96 6.14
CA THR A 106 23.60 7.98 6.34
C THR A 106 23.07 9.42 6.31
N SER A 107 21.75 9.60 6.15
CA SER A 107 21.17 10.94 6.09
C SER A 107 21.34 11.70 7.41
N ALA A 108 21.71 12.98 7.31
CA ALA A 108 21.91 13.86 8.47
C ALA A 108 20.59 14.25 9.19
N GLN A 109 19.44 13.93 8.60
CA GLN A 109 18.10 14.27 9.09
C GLN A 109 17.37 13.00 9.55
N PRO A 110 16.57 13.07 10.63
CA PRO A 110 15.83 11.90 11.12
C PRO A 110 14.76 11.45 10.11
N MET A 111 15.04 10.37 9.37
CA MET A 111 14.15 9.83 8.33
C MET A 111 12.89 9.15 8.90
N THR A 112 12.83 8.92 10.21
CA THR A 112 11.71 8.28 10.92
C THR A 112 10.38 8.97 10.61
N ARG A 113 10.35 10.31 10.53
CA ARG A 113 9.13 11.08 10.25
C ARG A 113 8.61 10.87 8.83
N HIS A 114 9.50 10.77 7.84
CA HIS A 114 9.11 10.51 6.45
C HIS A 114 8.59 9.08 6.29
N ARG A 115 9.22 8.13 7.00
CA ARG A 115 8.77 6.74 7.05
C ARG A 115 7.40 6.59 7.70
N THR A 116 7.16 7.21 8.86
CA THR A 116 5.82 7.14 9.50
C THR A 116 4.75 7.77 8.62
N LEU A 117 5.03 8.93 8.01
CA LEU A 117 4.10 9.56 7.08
C LEU A 117 3.81 8.66 5.87
N TYR A 118 4.83 8.01 5.32
CA TYR A 118 4.69 7.08 4.20
C TYR A 118 3.80 5.88 4.55
N LEU A 119 3.95 5.32 5.75
CA LEU A 119 3.10 4.22 6.23
C LEU A 119 1.63 4.64 6.40
N VAL A 120 1.39 5.88 6.84
CA VAL A 120 0.03 6.44 6.91
C VAL A 120 -0.55 6.64 5.52
N VAL A 121 0.24 7.14 4.56
CA VAL A 121 -0.17 7.26 3.15
C VAL A 121 -0.51 5.90 2.54
N LEU A 122 0.30 4.88 2.81
CA LEU A 122 0.06 3.50 2.40
C LEU A 122 -1.25 2.97 2.96
N LEU A 123 -1.51 3.17 4.26
CA LEU A 123 -2.75 2.75 4.88
C LEU A 123 -3.96 3.48 4.29
N ALA A 124 -3.86 4.81 4.13
CA ALA A 124 -4.94 5.61 3.55
C ALA A 124 -5.26 5.18 2.12
N LEU A 125 -4.22 4.92 1.31
CA LEU A 125 -4.38 4.40 -0.04
C LEU A 125 -5.06 3.02 -0.04
N ALA A 126 -4.61 2.11 0.82
CA ALA A 126 -5.20 0.79 0.96
C ALA A 126 -6.69 0.86 1.32
N LEU A 127 -7.05 1.67 2.32
CA LEU A 127 -8.43 1.90 2.73
C LEU A 127 -9.29 2.50 1.62
N GLY A 128 -8.76 3.52 0.92
CA GLY A 128 -9.45 4.15 -0.20
C GLY A 128 -9.72 3.20 -1.36
N LEU A 129 -8.76 2.32 -1.68
CA LEU A 129 -8.94 1.29 -2.70
C LEU A 129 -9.94 0.21 -2.26
N THR A 130 -9.92 -0.20 -0.99
CA THR A 130 -10.93 -1.14 -0.46
C THR A 130 -12.34 -0.56 -0.37
N ALA A 131 -12.48 0.77 -0.38
CA ALA A 131 -13.78 1.44 -0.40
C ALA A 131 -14.41 1.49 -1.79
N LEU A 132 -13.65 1.26 -2.86
CA LEU A 132 -14.11 1.41 -4.24
C LEU A 132 -15.34 0.54 -4.59
N PRO A 133 -15.46 -0.72 -4.11
CA PRO A 133 -16.65 -1.55 -4.32
C PRO A 133 -17.95 -0.95 -3.76
N LEU A 134 -17.89 -0.03 -2.78
CA LEU A 134 -19.08 0.65 -2.27
C LEU A 134 -19.81 1.44 -3.36
N VAL A 135 -19.07 2.00 -4.32
CA VAL A 135 -19.64 2.75 -5.46
C VAL A 135 -20.45 1.83 -6.37
N ALA A 136 -20.15 0.54 -6.39
CA ALA A 136 -20.88 -0.48 -7.16
C ALA A 136 -21.94 -1.23 -6.35
N GLY A 137 -22.30 -0.73 -5.15
CA GLY A 137 -23.39 -1.29 -4.34
C GLY A 137 -22.97 -2.36 -3.34
N ALA A 138 -21.68 -2.52 -3.05
CA ALA A 138 -21.24 -3.36 -1.93
C ALA A 138 -21.83 -2.84 -0.59
N THR A 139 -22.14 -3.75 0.33
CA THR A 139 -22.71 -3.36 1.63
C THR A 139 -21.64 -2.75 2.53
N ASN A 140 -22.07 -1.90 3.47
CA ASN A 140 -21.17 -1.30 4.46
C ASN A 140 -20.47 -2.37 5.33
N GLU A 141 -21.14 -3.49 5.60
CA GLU A 141 -20.56 -4.60 6.39
C GLU A 141 -19.36 -5.26 5.68
N VAL A 142 -19.46 -5.44 4.36
CA VAL A 142 -18.35 -5.95 3.54
C VAL A 142 -17.18 -4.98 3.57
N PHE A 143 -17.45 -3.68 3.44
CA PHE A 143 -16.41 -2.66 3.52
C PHE A 143 -15.73 -2.63 4.89
N VAL A 144 -16.48 -2.64 5.99
CA VAL A 144 -15.90 -2.62 7.34
C VAL A 144 -15.02 -3.85 7.58
N SER A 145 -15.47 -5.02 7.12
CA SER A 145 -14.67 -6.25 7.20
C SER A 145 -13.41 -6.16 6.34
N ALA A 146 -13.52 -5.69 5.10
CA ALA A 146 -12.39 -5.52 4.19
C ALA A 146 -11.36 -4.49 4.71
N ALA A 147 -11.85 -3.37 5.27
CA ALA A 147 -11.03 -2.32 5.87
C ALA A 147 -10.26 -2.86 7.08
N ARG A 148 -10.92 -3.59 7.98
CA ARG A 148 -10.25 -4.29 9.09
C ARG A 148 -9.19 -5.25 8.56
N ASN A 149 -9.53 -6.06 7.57
CA ASN A 149 -8.63 -7.07 7.01
C ASN A 149 -7.40 -6.42 6.37
N VAL A 150 -7.54 -5.30 5.66
CA VAL A 150 -6.39 -4.63 5.02
C VAL A 150 -5.48 -4.00 6.06
N ILE A 151 -6.04 -3.45 7.15
CA ILE A 151 -5.26 -2.93 8.28
C ILE A 151 -4.39 -4.05 8.87
N GLY A 152 -4.98 -5.19 9.20
CA GLY A 152 -4.27 -6.31 9.81
C GLY A 152 -3.25 -6.96 8.87
N TYR A 153 -3.61 -7.21 7.61
CA TYR A 153 -2.71 -7.81 6.62
C TYR A 153 -1.55 -6.89 6.27
N LEU A 154 -1.77 -5.56 6.18
CA LEU A 154 -0.68 -4.62 5.95
C LEU A 154 0.28 -4.60 7.15
N GLY A 155 -0.23 -4.67 8.38
CA GLY A 155 0.58 -4.84 9.59
C GLY A 155 1.43 -6.11 9.56
N LEU A 156 0.84 -7.26 9.20
CA LEU A 156 1.57 -8.52 9.01
C LEU A 156 2.63 -8.41 7.92
N ALA A 157 2.32 -7.74 6.80
CA ALA A 157 3.27 -7.59 5.71
C ALA A 157 4.49 -6.75 6.13
N MET A 158 4.25 -5.70 6.92
CA MET A 158 5.29 -4.87 7.51
C MET A 158 6.15 -5.66 8.52
N LEU A 159 5.53 -6.52 9.34
CA LEU A 159 6.27 -7.43 10.21
C LEU A 159 7.03 -8.50 9.42
N SER A 160 6.52 -8.93 8.28
CA SER A 160 7.16 -9.92 7.43
C SER A 160 8.39 -9.34 6.75
N ALA A 161 8.25 -8.17 6.13
CA ALA A 161 9.37 -7.36 5.65
C ALA A 161 10.37 -7.10 6.79
N ARG A 162 9.79 -6.84 7.96
CA ARG A 162 10.37 -6.83 9.30
C ARG A 162 11.39 -7.92 9.53
N LEU A 163 10.91 -9.16 9.49
CA LEU A 163 11.55 -10.36 10.00
C LEU A 163 12.32 -11.15 8.95
N PHE A 164 11.94 -11.03 7.67
CA PHE A 164 12.47 -11.85 6.58
C PHE A 164 13.09 -11.02 5.45
N GLY A 165 12.97 -9.69 5.49
CA GLY A 165 13.37 -8.80 4.40
C GLY A 165 12.20 -8.48 3.47
N SER A 166 12.32 -7.39 2.73
CA SER A 166 11.24 -6.83 1.92
C SER A 166 10.72 -7.78 0.82
N GLY A 167 11.58 -8.62 0.24
CA GLY A 167 11.20 -9.63 -0.76
C GLY A 167 10.24 -10.71 -0.23
N LEU A 168 10.22 -10.93 1.09
CA LEU A 168 9.31 -11.86 1.77
C LEU A 168 8.22 -11.12 2.58
N ALA A 169 7.89 -9.88 2.23
CA ALA A 169 6.81 -9.14 2.88
C ALA A 169 5.44 -9.85 2.78
N TRP A 170 5.26 -10.72 1.79
CA TRP A 170 4.05 -11.50 1.57
C TRP A 170 3.91 -12.72 2.49
N LEU A 171 4.99 -13.16 3.14
CA LEU A 171 5.04 -14.45 3.83
C LEU A 171 4.05 -14.52 5.00
N LEU A 172 4.09 -13.59 5.96
CA LEU A 172 3.14 -13.61 7.09
C LEU A 172 1.68 -13.40 6.68
N PRO A 173 1.34 -12.45 5.79
CA PRO A 173 -0.04 -12.33 5.30
C PRO A 173 -0.58 -13.63 4.70
N LEU A 174 0.19 -14.32 3.85
CA LEU A 174 -0.24 -15.60 3.26
C LEU A 174 -0.26 -16.73 4.30
N ALA A 175 0.72 -16.78 5.20
CA ALA A 175 0.78 -17.76 6.27
C ALA A 175 -0.37 -17.60 7.27
N MET A 176 -0.96 -16.41 7.38
CA MET A 176 -2.19 -16.19 8.14
C MET A 176 -3.42 -16.57 7.32
N PHE A 177 -3.51 -16.09 6.08
CA PHE A 177 -4.67 -16.28 5.20
C PHE A 177 -4.96 -17.75 4.89
N GLY A 178 -3.94 -18.53 4.53
CA GLY A 178 -4.11 -19.94 4.15
C GLY A 178 -4.75 -20.80 5.24
N PRO A 179 -4.17 -20.87 6.45
CA PRO A 179 -4.78 -21.56 7.59
C PRO A 179 -6.14 -20.98 7.95
N THR A 180 -6.31 -19.66 7.89
CA THR A 180 -7.60 -19.02 8.19
C THR A 180 -8.72 -19.55 7.29
N LEU A 181 -8.48 -19.66 5.98
CA LEU A 181 -9.47 -20.22 5.06
C LEU A 181 -9.75 -21.71 5.26
N LEU A 182 -8.75 -22.49 5.69
CA LEU A 182 -8.87 -23.96 5.75
C LEU A 182 -9.35 -24.47 7.11
N LEU A 183 -8.95 -23.79 8.18
CA LEU A 183 -9.07 -24.21 9.58
C LEU A 183 -9.68 -23.13 10.48
N GLY A 184 -9.94 -21.93 9.96
CA GLY A 184 -10.42 -20.80 10.75
C GLY A 184 -11.89 -20.85 11.11
N VAL A 185 -12.61 -21.93 10.77
CA VAL A 185 -14.02 -22.14 11.13
C VAL A 185 -14.16 -23.52 11.78
N GLY A 186 -14.75 -23.55 12.98
CA GLY A 186 -14.99 -24.77 13.74
C GLY A 186 -16.12 -25.63 13.16
N SER A 187 -16.38 -26.79 13.78
CA SER A 187 -17.47 -27.71 13.38
C SER A 187 -18.85 -27.05 13.40
N ASP A 188 -19.01 -26.05 14.27
CA ASP A 188 -20.28 -25.37 14.53
C ASP A 188 -20.49 -24.15 13.62
N ASN A 189 -19.68 -24.05 12.55
CA ASN A 189 -19.66 -22.93 11.61
C ASN A 189 -19.35 -21.57 12.24
N THR A 190 -18.65 -21.57 13.38
CA THR A 190 -18.20 -20.37 14.08
C THR A 190 -16.74 -20.09 13.74
N PRO A 191 -16.37 -18.83 13.41
CA PRO A 191 -14.97 -18.47 13.21
C PRO A 191 -14.17 -18.69 14.49
N GLU A 192 -13.02 -19.35 14.35
CA GLU A 192 -12.09 -19.56 15.45
C GLU A 192 -11.57 -18.21 16.00
N PRO A 193 -11.24 -18.10 17.30
CA PRO A 193 -10.82 -16.84 17.90
C PRO A 193 -9.57 -16.22 17.26
N TRP A 194 -8.68 -17.05 16.72
CA TRP A 194 -7.45 -16.61 16.05
C TRP A 194 -7.71 -16.19 14.60
N ALA A 195 -8.79 -16.66 13.96
CA ALA A 195 -9.16 -16.38 12.58
C ALA A 195 -9.85 -15.01 12.45
N TRP A 196 -9.24 -13.98 13.02
CA TRP A 196 -9.78 -12.63 13.21
C TRP A 196 -10.37 -12.02 11.93
N SER A 197 -9.82 -12.36 10.76
CA SER A 197 -10.26 -11.81 9.47
C SER A 197 -11.59 -12.38 8.96
N LEU A 198 -12.00 -13.55 9.43
CA LEU A 198 -13.31 -14.17 9.12
C LEU A 198 -14.46 -13.67 10.02
N HIS A 199 -14.14 -13.01 11.14
CA HIS A 199 -15.17 -12.57 12.07
C HIS A 199 -16.07 -11.49 11.45
N PRO A 200 -17.36 -11.40 11.85
CA PRO A 200 -18.27 -10.37 11.36
C PRO A 200 -17.75 -8.94 11.57
N SER A 201 -18.29 -7.99 10.80
CA SER A 201 -17.90 -6.57 10.85
C SER A 201 -18.07 -5.92 12.23
N THR A 202 -19.00 -6.43 13.05
CA THR A 202 -19.31 -5.96 14.41
C THR A 202 -18.39 -6.54 15.49
N HIS A 203 -17.49 -7.45 15.14
CA HIS A 203 -16.66 -8.15 16.11
C HIS A 203 -15.47 -7.29 16.60
N THR A 204 -15.65 -6.63 17.74
CA THR A 204 -14.66 -5.71 18.33
C THR A 204 -13.28 -6.31 18.53
N PRO A 205 -13.12 -7.56 19.06
CA PRO A 205 -11.78 -8.14 19.25
C PRO A 205 -11.00 -8.28 17.95
N ALA A 206 -11.67 -8.61 16.84
CA ALA A 206 -11.01 -8.73 15.55
C ALA A 206 -10.48 -7.38 15.06
N MET A 207 -11.24 -6.30 15.28
CA MET A 207 -10.81 -4.94 14.97
C MET A 207 -9.58 -4.53 15.80
N ILE A 208 -9.59 -4.84 17.10
CA ILE A 208 -8.45 -4.58 17.98
C ILE A 208 -7.20 -5.32 17.49
N THR A 209 -7.33 -6.59 17.13
CA THR A 209 -6.21 -7.39 16.60
C THR A 209 -5.64 -6.77 15.33
N ALA A 210 -6.48 -6.38 14.38
CA ALA A 210 -6.03 -5.74 13.14
C ALA A 210 -5.25 -4.44 13.41
N VAL A 211 -5.80 -3.56 14.25
CA VAL A 211 -5.15 -2.29 14.63
C VAL A 211 -3.83 -2.55 15.36
N LEU A 212 -3.78 -3.51 16.27
CA LEU A 212 -2.54 -3.87 16.97
C LEU A 212 -1.48 -4.38 16.00
N LEU A 213 -1.83 -5.27 15.07
CA LEU A 213 -0.92 -5.76 14.04
C LEU A 213 -0.36 -4.60 13.20
N TRP A 214 -1.21 -3.65 12.82
CA TRP A 214 -0.78 -2.47 12.08
C TRP A 214 0.15 -1.57 12.90
N VAL A 215 -0.20 -1.25 14.15
CA VAL A 215 0.62 -0.41 15.03
C VAL A 215 1.99 -1.04 15.29
N VAL A 216 2.03 -2.35 15.59
CA VAL A 216 3.27 -3.07 15.85
C VAL A 216 4.13 -3.15 14.59
N GLY A 217 3.53 -3.45 13.43
CA GLY A 217 4.21 -3.40 12.14
C GLY A 217 4.75 -2.02 11.80
N ALA A 218 3.98 -0.96 12.07
CA ALA A 218 4.35 0.42 11.81
C ALA A 218 5.49 0.88 12.71
N LEU A 219 5.45 0.55 14.00
CA LEU A 219 6.54 0.85 14.91
C LEU A 219 7.82 0.12 14.50
N ALA A 220 7.72 -1.16 14.15
CA ALA A 220 8.84 -1.95 13.67
C ALA A 220 9.45 -1.40 12.36
N SER A 221 8.61 -0.92 11.44
CA SER A 221 9.05 -0.37 10.15
C SER A 221 9.61 1.06 10.28
N ALA A 222 9.05 1.86 11.18
CA ALA A 222 9.51 3.24 11.39
C ALA A 222 10.88 3.29 12.06
N THR A 223 11.13 2.40 13.03
CA THR A 223 12.32 2.42 13.89
C THR A 223 13.51 1.61 13.34
N ALA A 224 13.29 0.68 12.41
CA ALA A 224 14.33 -0.24 11.98
C ALA A 224 15.21 0.31 10.84
N GLY A 225 16.54 0.26 11.00
CA GLY A 225 17.47 0.38 9.87
C GLY A 225 17.35 -0.79 8.87
N PRO A 226 17.96 -0.67 7.67
CA PRO A 226 17.99 -1.74 6.66
C PRO A 226 18.52 -3.06 7.25
N ARG A 227 17.94 -4.21 6.88
CA ARG A 227 18.41 -5.52 7.38
C ARG A 227 19.74 -5.88 6.73
N GLN A 228 20.64 -6.53 7.48
CA GLN A 228 21.95 -6.96 6.99
C GLN A 228 21.89 -7.91 5.77
N SER A 229 20.81 -8.67 5.61
CA SER A 229 20.65 -9.58 4.46
C SER A 229 20.49 -8.83 3.13
N GLU A 230 19.78 -7.70 3.10
CA GLU A 230 19.70 -6.85 1.90
C GLU A 230 21.06 -6.26 1.54
N ARG A 231 21.98 -6.10 2.51
CA ARG A 231 23.36 -5.67 2.24
C ARG A 231 24.23 -6.76 1.61
N ALA A 232 23.95 -8.03 1.94
CA ALA A 232 24.74 -9.15 1.42
C ALA A 232 24.41 -9.47 -0.04
N GLU A 233 23.17 -9.25 -0.48
CA GLU A 233 22.73 -9.51 -1.85
C GLU A 233 23.16 -8.42 -2.86
N GLN A 234 23.67 -7.29 -2.39
CA GLN A 234 24.13 -6.16 -3.22
C GLN A 234 25.66 -6.09 -3.43
N ASN A 235 26.43 -6.95 -2.75
CA ASN A 235 27.88 -7.09 -2.93
C ASN A 235 28.22 -8.31 -3.78
#